data_AF-A0A258KPY1-F1
#
_entry.id   AF-A0A258KPY1-F1
#
_cell.length_a   1.000
_cell.length_b   1.000
_cell.length_c   1.000
_cell.angle_alpha   90.00
_cell.angle_beta   90.00
_cell.angle_gamma   90.00
#
_symmetry.space_group_name_H-M   'P 1'
#
loop_
_entity.id
_entity.type
_entity.pdbx_description
1 polymer ?
#
loop_
_entity_poly.entity_id
_entity_poly.type
_entity_poly.pdbx_seq_one_letter_code
_entity_poly.pdbx_strand_id
1 'polypeptide(L)' 'LDGARLGPAQVLMTNVDSAQTAFLFNGAWSPTWKGNPQTDIPTAVRVNLRLTDMGVIDQLFLTSGEGR' A
#
# COMPACT_ATOMS: atom_id res chain seq x y z
N LEU A 1 -0.72 9.45 -5.81
CA LEU A 1 -0.75 8.92 -7.19
C LEU A 1 -0.70 10.13 -8.10
N ASP A 2 0.31 10.21 -8.97
CA ASP A 2 0.68 11.39 -9.78
C ASP A 2 -0.24 11.66 -10.99
N GLY A 3 -1.30 10.86 -11.17
CA GLY A 3 -2.24 10.99 -12.29
C GLY A 3 -1.69 10.52 -13.62
N ALA A 4 -0.53 9.86 -13.64
CA ALA A 4 0.03 9.28 -14.86
C ALA A 4 -0.92 8.20 -15.44
N ARG A 5 -0.96 8.10 -16.77
CA ARG A 5 -1.70 7.02 -17.44
C ARG A 5 -1.11 5.68 -17.01
N LEU A 6 -1.97 4.78 -16.55
CA LEU A 6 -1.55 3.42 -16.21
C LEU A 6 -0.97 2.74 -17.47
N GLY A 7 0.22 2.17 -17.31
CA GLY A 7 0.80 1.29 -18.32
C GLY A 7 0.04 -0.05 -18.42
N PRO A 8 0.42 -0.92 -19.36
CA PRO A 8 -0.12 -2.27 -19.40
C PRO A 8 0.16 -3.01 -18.10
N ALA A 9 -0.74 -3.92 -17.72
CA ALA A 9 -0.54 -4.77 -16.54
C ALA A 9 0.73 -5.62 -16.68
N GLN A 10 1.45 -5.81 -15.58
CA GLN A 10 2.71 -6.57 -15.52
C GLN A 10 2.70 -7.52 -14.33
N VAL A 11 3.29 -8.72 -14.52
CA VAL A 11 3.55 -9.65 -13.42
C VAL A 11 4.82 -9.17 -12.70
N LEU A 12 4.65 -8.73 -11.45
CA LEU A 12 5.77 -8.27 -10.61
C LEU A 12 6.31 -9.37 -9.71
N MET A 13 5.45 -10.29 -9.29
CA MET A 13 5.79 -11.38 -8.35
C MET A 13 4.85 -12.57 -8.58
N THR A 14 5.39 -13.78 -8.44
CA THR A 14 4.65 -15.05 -8.51
C THR A 14 4.69 -15.75 -7.14
N ASN A 15 3.90 -16.82 -6.98
CA ASN A 15 3.84 -17.61 -5.73
C ASN A 15 3.41 -16.78 -4.50
N VAL A 16 2.46 -15.86 -4.70
CA VAL A 16 1.87 -15.04 -3.64
C VAL A 16 0.60 -15.72 -3.15
N ASP A 17 0.61 -16.23 -1.91
CA ASP A 17 -0.55 -16.83 -1.25
C ASP A 17 -1.53 -15.76 -0.76
N SER A 18 -1.00 -14.65 -0.25
CA SER A 18 -1.81 -13.49 0.16
C SER A 18 -1.05 -12.17 0.03
N ALA A 19 -1.80 -11.10 -0.26
CA ALA A 19 -1.30 -9.73 -0.25
C ALA A 19 -2.31 -8.84 0.48
N GLN A 20 -1.87 -8.16 1.53
CA GLN A 20 -2.67 -7.25 2.32
C GLN A 20 -2.00 -5.90 2.46
N THR A 21 -2.81 -4.86 2.56
CA THR A 21 -2.34 -3.50 2.84
C THR A 21 -3.02 -2.97 4.10
N ALA A 22 -2.29 -2.15 4.85
CA ALA A 22 -2.83 -1.36 5.92
C ALA A 22 -2.27 0.06 5.84
N PHE A 23 -3.06 1.02 6.30
CA PHE A 23 -2.79 2.44 6.14
C PHE A 23 -2.78 3.10 7.51
N LEU A 24 -1.70 3.82 7.83
CA LEU A 24 -1.61 4.63 9.04
C LEU A 24 -2.10 6.03 8.72
N PHE A 25 -3.24 6.41 9.30
CA PHE A 25 -3.82 7.73 9.13
C PHE A 25 -4.40 8.22 10.46
N ASN A 26 -4.15 9.48 10.81
CA ASN A 26 -4.55 10.05 12.11
C ASN A 26 -4.14 9.18 13.31
N GLY A 27 -2.96 8.56 13.25
CA GLY A 27 -2.43 7.70 14.31
C GLY A 27 -3.08 6.31 14.41
N ALA A 28 -4.02 5.97 13.53
CA ALA A 28 -4.72 4.68 13.54
C ALA A 28 -4.45 3.86 12.27
N TRP A 29 -4.34 2.55 12.45
CA TRP A 29 -4.22 1.60 11.34
C TRP A 29 -5.60 1.20 10.82
N SER A 30 -5.77 1.21 9.50
CA SER A 30 -6.98 0.76 8.81
C SER A 30 -6.61 -0.18 7.66
N PRO A 31 -7.38 -1.26 7.41
CA PRO A 31 -7.19 -2.13 6.25
C PRO A 31 -7.70 -1.49 4.94
N THR A 32 -8.35 -0.32 5.03
CA THR A 32 -8.89 0.39 3.87
C THR A 32 -8.48 1.85 3.91
N TRP A 33 -8.18 2.39 2.73
CA TRP A 33 -7.98 3.83 2.55
C TRP A 33 -9.03 4.38 1.61
N LYS A 34 -9.80 5.37 2.07
CA LYS A 34 -10.81 6.07 1.28
C LYS A 34 -10.41 7.55 1.18
N GLY A 35 -9.31 7.81 0.47
CA GLY A 35 -8.92 9.18 0.16
C GLY A 35 -9.87 9.83 -0.83
N ASN A 36 -10.12 11.12 -0.66
CA ASN A 36 -10.66 12.00 -1.69
C ASN A 36 -9.60 13.06 -2.05
N PRO A 37 -9.82 13.91 -3.08
CA PRO A 37 -8.83 14.92 -3.49
C PRO A 37 -8.45 15.94 -2.40
N GLN A 38 -9.22 16.04 -1.31
CA GLN A 38 -8.98 16.96 -0.19
C GLN A 38 -8.41 16.22 1.04
N THR A 39 -8.22 14.90 0.96
CA THR A 39 -7.71 14.10 2.07
C THR A 39 -6.21 13.93 1.92
N ASP A 40 -5.47 14.26 2.98
CA ASP A 40 -4.05 13.93 3.09
C ASP A 40 -3.81 12.44 2.89
N ILE A 41 -2.66 12.09 2.31
CA ILE A 41 -2.29 10.68 2.14
C ILE A 41 -1.93 10.04 3.50
N PRO A 42 -2.04 8.71 3.66
CA PRO A 42 -1.63 8.01 4.88
C PRO A 42 -0.15 8.26 5.18
N THR A 43 0.20 8.55 6.43
CA THR A 43 1.59 8.79 6.86
C THR A 43 2.49 7.57 6.62
N ALA A 44 1.90 6.38 6.65
CA ALA A 44 2.57 5.15 6.25
C ALA A 44 1.62 4.14 5.60
N VAL A 45 2.18 3.30 4.73
CA VAL A 45 1.51 2.13 4.15
C VAL A 45 2.31 0.90 4.55
N ARG A 46 1.64 -0.09 5.13
CA ARG A 46 2.20 -1.42 5.37
C ARG A 46 1.73 -2.36 4.28
N VAL A 47 2.65 -3.11 3.69
CA VAL A 47 2.37 -4.20 2.75
C VAL A 47 2.80 -5.50 3.41
N ASN A 48 1.85 -6.41 3.59
CA ASN A 48 2.11 -7.75 4.09
C ASN A 48 1.87 -8.76 2.96
N LEU A 49 2.91 -9.51 2.61
CA LEU A 49 2.84 -10.58 1.61
C LEU A 49 3.11 -11.90 2.30
N ARG A 50 2.35 -12.93 1.94
CA ARG A 50 2.71 -14.32 2.20
C ARG A 50 3.12 -14.97 0.90
N LEU A 51 4.37 -15.39 0.82
CA LEU A 51 4.94 -16.13 -0.29
C LEU A 51 4.99 -17.61 0.06
N THR A 52 4.66 -18.46 -0.92
CA THR A 52 4.61 -19.91 -0.73
C THR A 52 5.98 -20.47 -0.29
N ASP A 53 7.07 -19.90 -0.80
CA ASP A 53 8.45 -20.38 -0.62
C ASP A 53 9.25 -19.62 0.46
N MET A 54 8.92 -18.35 0.71
CA MET A 54 9.69 -17.46 1.59
C MET A 54 8.96 -17.12 2.90
N GLY A 55 7.68 -17.45 3.04
CA GLY A 55 6.88 -17.10 4.21
C GLY A 55 6.42 -15.65 4.18
N VAL A 56 6.45 -14.96 5.32
CA VAL A 56 5.85 -13.63 5.46
C VAL A 56 6.88 -12.52 5.23
N ILE A 57 6.56 -11.60 4.32
CA ILE A 57 7.26 -10.33 4.12
C ILE A 57 6.38 -9.22 4.69
N ASP A 58 6.93 -8.40 5.60
CA ASP A 58 6.30 -7.19 6.11
C ASP A 58 7.15 -5.98 5.75
N GLN A 59 6.57 -5.05 4.97
CA GLN A 59 7.25 -3.85 4.50
C GLN A 59 6.47 -2.60 4.86
N LEU A 60 7.15 -1.66 5.53
CA LEU A 60 6.61 -0.36 5.89
C LEU A 60 7.18 0.73 4.97
N PHE A 61 6.29 1.46 4.30
CA PHE A 61 6.63 2.61 3.48
C PHE A 61 6.15 3.88 4.18
N LEU A 62 7.08 4.81 4.41
CA LEU A 62 6.73 6.16 4.87
C LEU A 62 6.33 7.01 3.66
N THR A 63 5.34 7.88 3.86
CA THR A 63 4.94 8.85 2.84
C THR A 63 5.24 10.27 3.33
N SER A 64 4.96 11.29 2.51
CA SER A 64 5.01 12.67 2.98
C SER A 64 3.94 12.99 4.03
N GLY A 65 2.86 12.19 4.12
CA GLY A 65 1.70 12.48 4.96
C GLY A 65 0.87 13.69 4.51
N GLU A 66 1.26 14.34 3.41
CA GLU A 66 0.59 15.53 2.85
C GLU A 66 -0.12 15.15 1.54
N GLY A 67 -1.39 15.52 1.41
CA GLY A 67 -2.14 15.50 0.16
C GLY A 67 -1.80 16.72 -0.68
N ARG A 68 -1.50 16.54 -1.97
CA ARG A 68 -1.44 17.66 -2.92
C ARG A 68 -2.81 17.90 -3.54
#